data_AF-A0A349CT49-F1
#
_entry.id   AF-A0A349CT49-F1
#
_cell.length_a   1.000
_cell.length_b   1.000
_cell.length_c   1.000
_cell.angle_alpha   90.00
_cell.angle_beta   90.00
_cell.angle_gamma   90.00
#
_symmetry.space_group_name_H-M   'P 1'
#
loop_
_entity.id
_entity.type
_entity.pdbx_description
1 polymer ?
#
loop_
_entity_poly.entity_id
_entity_poly.type
_entity_poly.pdbx_seq_one_letter_code
_entity_poly.pdbx_strand_id
1 'polypeptide(L)'
;LIQTIGRAARNVSGQVHMYADTVTDSMRNAIDETERRREKQIAYNTEHGIDPQPLRKRIADITEVLAREASDTNDMLSRKDAAKTKSGKGKSPTPQLRREGIAAEGAQQLETTIQDLSDQMLAAATELKFELAARLRDEVQDLKKELRAMERAGHA
;
A
#
# COMPACT_ATOMS: atom_id res chain seq x y z
N LEU A 1 20.76 22.20 10.85
CA LEU A 1 19.89 23.39 10.84
C LEU A 1 19.10 23.50 9.53
N ILE A 2 19.77 23.66 8.37
CA ILE A 2 19.10 23.81 7.06
C ILE A 2 18.06 22.70 6.77
N GLN A 3 18.40 21.43 6.99
CA GLN A 3 17.47 20.31 6.79
C GLN A 3 16.21 20.41 7.65
N THR A 4 16.34 20.87 8.89
CA THR A 4 15.21 21.09 9.82
C THR A 4 14.35 22.26 9.34
N ILE A 5 14.95 23.36 8.92
CA ILE A 5 14.24 24.52 8.34
C ILE A 5 13.44 24.10 7.10
N GLY A 6 14.04 23.27 6.23
CA GLY A 6 13.42 22.79 5.01
C GLY A 6 12.12 22.00 5.22
N ARG A 7 11.88 21.46 6.43
CA ARG A 7 10.59 20.82 6.76
C ARG A 7 9.43 21.83 6.80
N ALA A 8 9.69 23.06 7.25
CA ALA A 8 8.68 24.12 7.31
C ALA A 8 8.36 24.72 5.92
N ALA A 9 9.26 24.60 4.96
CA ALA A 9 9.12 25.18 3.61
C ALA A 9 8.01 24.54 2.74
N ARG A 10 7.30 23.52 3.25
CA ARG A 10 6.17 22.88 2.55
C ARG A 10 4.83 23.58 2.79
N ASN A 11 4.81 24.65 3.59
CA ASN A 11 3.62 25.42 3.92
C ASN A 11 3.86 26.90 3.62
N VAL A 12 2.84 27.60 3.10
CA VAL A 12 2.89 29.03 2.77
C VAL A 12 3.17 29.93 3.98
N SER A 13 2.73 29.52 5.17
CA SER A 13 2.96 30.20 6.45
C SER A 13 4.03 29.48 7.29
N GLY A 14 4.90 28.68 6.66
CA GLY A 14 5.96 27.96 7.34
C GLY A 14 6.92 28.90 8.06
N GLN A 15 7.10 28.67 9.37
CA GLN A 15 8.00 29.45 10.24
C GLN A 15 8.89 28.51 11.06
N VAL A 16 10.06 29.01 11.45
CA VAL A 16 11.04 28.28 12.28
C VAL A 16 11.51 29.21 13.38
N HIS A 17 11.37 28.75 14.62
CA HIS A 17 11.90 29.43 15.80
C HIS A 17 13.13 28.66 16.30
N MET A 18 14.27 29.35 16.42
CA MET A 18 15.48 28.80 17.01
C MET A 18 15.69 29.41 18.38
N TYR A 19 15.59 28.62 19.44
CA TYR A 19 15.88 29.05 20.81
C TYR A 19 17.36 28.87 21.10
N ALA A 20 18.08 29.96 21.31
CA ALA A 20 19.50 29.96 21.68
C ALA A 20 19.85 31.29 22.36
N ASP A 21 20.81 31.25 23.29
CA ASP A 21 21.28 32.46 23.97
C ASP A 21 22.17 33.32 23.05
N THR A 22 22.88 32.69 22.11
CA THR A 22 23.74 33.37 21.13
C THR A 22 23.59 32.78 19.74
N VAL A 23 23.84 33.60 18.72
CA VAL A 23 23.85 33.15 17.32
C VAL A 23 25.23 32.57 17.00
N THR A 24 25.30 31.25 16.90
CA THR A 24 26.51 30.53 16.46
C THR A 24 26.76 30.72 14.96
N ASP A 25 28.00 30.50 14.50
CA ASP A 25 28.34 30.60 13.07
C ASP A 25 27.54 29.62 12.20
N SER A 26 27.22 28.44 12.75
CA SER A 26 26.35 27.47 12.07
C SER A 26 24.92 27.99 11.91
N MET A 27 24.40 28.72 12.91
CA MET A 27 23.09 29.37 12.81
C MET A 27 23.12 30.50 11.78
N ARG A 28 24.15 31.34 11.83
CA ARG A 28 24.34 32.45 10.88
C ARG A 28 24.33 31.94 9.45
N ASN A 29 25.17 30.96 9.13
CA ASN A 29 25.24 30.35 7.80
C ASN A 29 23.89 29.76 7.35
N ALA A 30 23.15 29.12 8.27
CA ALA A 30 21.84 28.54 7.96
C ALA A 30 20.75 29.60 7.72
N ILE A 31 20.76 30.69 8.51
CA ILE A 31 19.84 31.81 8.37
C ILE A 31 20.12 32.55 7.07
N ASP A 32 21.38 32.91 6.81
CA ASP A 32 21.80 33.65 5.61
C ASP A 32 21.47 32.88 4.33
N GLU A 33 21.74 31.57 4.28
CA GLU A 33 21.39 30.75 3.12
C GLU A 33 19.87 30.58 2.95
N THR A 34 19.11 30.60 4.05
CA THR A 34 17.64 30.55 3.99
C THR A 34 17.09 31.86 3.43
N GLU A 35 17.58 33.00 3.91
CA GLU A 35 17.12 34.32 3.47
C GLU A 35 17.51 34.58 2.02
N ARG A 36 18.76 34.30 1.64
CA ARG A 36 19.24 34.39 0.25
C ARG A 36 18.39 33.57 -0.73
N ARG A 37 17.87 32.41 -0.31
CA ARG A 37 16.95 31.60 -1.14
C ARG A 37 15.55 32.21 -1.18
N ARG A 38 15.04 32.66 -0.03
CA ARG A 38 13.72 33.28 0.10
C ARG A 38 13.60 34.52 -0.77
N GLU A 39 14.59 35.42 -0.74
CA GLU A 39 14.63 36.63 -1.56
C GLU A 39 14.54 36.32 -3.06
N LYS A 40 15.34 35.35 -3.54
CA LYS A 40 15.28 34.92 -4.94
C LYS A 40 13.92 34.35 -5.33
N GLN A 41 13.30 33.57 -4.45
CA GLN A 41 11.98 32.99 -4.69
C GLN A 41 10.89 34.06 -4.73
N ILE A 42 10.93 35.04 -3.82
CA ILE A 42 9.99 36.16 -3.81
C ILE A 42 10.15 36.98 -5.10
N ALA A 43 11.38 37.34 -5.47
CA ALA A 43 11.64 38.08 -6.69
C ALA A 43 11.10 37.36 -7.94
N TYR A 44 11.39 36.05 -8.05
CA TYR A 44 10.87 35.22 -9.14
C TYR A 44 9.33 35.17 -9.14
N ASN A 45 8.71 34.97 -7.98
CA ASN A 45 7.26 34.92 -7.87
C ASN A 45 6.61 36.26 -8.24
N THR A 46 7.18 37.38 -7.79
CA THR A 46 6.69 38.72 -8.12
C THR A 46 6.81 39.01 -9.62
N GLU A 47 7.95 38.67 -10.23
CA GLU A 47 8.17 38.84 -11.67
C GLU A 47 7.18 38.02 -12.51
N HIS A 48 6.82 36.82 -12.05
CA HIS A 48 5.96 35.88 -12.79
C HIS A 48 4.49 35.89 -12.33
N GLY A 49 4.11 36.74 -11.38
CA GLY A 49 2.76 36.78 -10.82
C GLY A 49 2.31 35.49 -10.12
N ILE A 50 3.25 34.74 -9.52
CA ILE A 50 2.98 33.47 -8.84
C ILE A 50 2.57 33.75 -7.40
N ASP A 51 1.34 33.37 -7.04
CA ASP A 51 0.88 33.36 -5.67
C ASP A 51 1.25 32.02 -4.98
N PRO A 52 2.02 32.02 -3.88
CA PRO A 52 2.38 30.80 -3.17
C PRO A 52 1.14 30.09 -2.62
N GLN A 53 0.94 28.84 -3.04
CA GLN A 53 -0.19 28.03 -2.60
C GLN A 53 0.30 26.77 -1.86
N PRO A 54 -0.41 26.32 -0.81
CA PRO A 54 -0.05 25.10 -0.11
C PRO A 54 -0.22 23.88 -1.04
N LEU A 55 0.73 22.95 -0.96
CA LEU A 55 0.66 21.72 -1.74
C LEU A 55 -0.56 20.88 -1.30
N ARG A 56 -1.55 20.74 -2.19
CA ARG A 56 -2.67 19.82 -2.01
C ARG A 56 -2.26 18.42 -2.49
N LYS A 57 -1.74 17.60 -1.57
CA LYS A 57 -1.53 16.18 -1.85
C LYS A 57 -2.87 15.46 -1.72
N ARG A 58 -3.32 14.79 -2.79
CA ARG A 58 -4.48 13.88 -2.70
C ARG A 58 -4.11 12.77 -1.71
N ILE A 59 -5.00 12.47 -0.77
CA ILE A 59 -4.90 11.23 0.00
C ILE A 59 -5.01 10.11 -1.04
N ALA A 60 -4.08 9.14 -0.99
CA ALA A 60 -4.14 8.02 -1.89
C ALA A 60 -5.50 7.34 -1.74
N ASP A 61 -6.22 7.17 -2.85
CA ASP A 61 -7.54 6.58 -2.83
C ASP A 61 -7.40 5.11 -2.44
N ILE A 62 -7.91 4.77 -1.25
CA ILE A 62 -7.85 3.40 -0.73
C ILE A 62 -8.65 2.44 -1.61
N THR A 63 -9.62 2.94 -2.37
CA THR A 63 -10.44 2.13 -3.28
C THR A 63 -9.62 1.47 -4.37
N GLU A 64 -8.57 2.13 -4.89
CA GLU A 64 -7.69 1.55 -5.90
C GLU A 64 -6.90 0.36 -5.33
N VAL A 65 -6.46 0.47 -4.09
CA VAL A 65 -5.73 -0.60 -3.39
C VAL A 65 -6.64 -1.79 -3.12
N LEU A 66 -7.87 -1.55 -2.67
CA LEU A 66 -8.87 -2.59 -2.40
C LEU A 66 -9.31 -3.30 -3.69
N ALA A 67 -9.50 -2.55 -4.78
CA ALA A 67 -9.85 -3.11 -6.09
C ALA A 67 -8.76 -4.03 -6.64
N ARG A 68 -7.48 -3.64 -6.49
CA ARG A 68 -6.34 -4.50 -6.87
C ARG A 68 -6.30 -5.78 -6.05
N GLU A 69 -6.54 -5.71 -4.74
CA GLU A 69 -6.56 -6.90 -3.88
C GLU A 69 -7.67 -7.88 -4.28
N ALA A 70 -8.88 -7.37 -4.54
CA ALA A 70 -10.00 -8.19 -4.98
C ALA A 70 -9.73 -8.87 -6.34
N SER A 71 -9.11 -8.17 -7.28
CA SER A 71 -8.68 -8.76 -8.56
C SER A 71 -7.65 -9.88 -8.37
N ASP A 72 -6.66 -9.69 -7.47
CA ASP A 72 -5.66 -10.73 -7.16
C ASP A 72 -6.29 -11.96 -6.49
N THR A 73 -7.32 -11.77 -5.65
CA THR A 73 -8.09 -12.88 -5.07
C THR A 73 -8.79 -13.68 -6.17
N ASN A 74 -9.48 -13.00 -7.07
CA ASN A 74 -10.20 -13.65 -8.16
C ASN A 74 -9.26 -14.40 -9.13
N ASP A 75 -8.12 -13.80 -9.47
CA ASP A 75 -7.08 -14.44 -10.30
C ASP A 75 -6.51 -15.69 -9.62
N MET A 76 -6.29 -15.65 -8.30
CA MET A 76 -5.79 -16.78 -7.53
C MET A 76 -6.76 -17.98 -7.58
N LEU A 77 -8.05 -17.72 -7.34
CA LEU A 77 -9.09 -18.75 -7.34
C LEU A 77 -9.32 -19.32 -8.74
N SER A 78 -9.40 -18.44 -9.75
CA SER A 78 -9.63 -18.81 -11.16
C SER A 78 -8.52 -19.70 -11.75
N ARG A 79 -7.25 -19.50 -11.33
CA ARG A 79 -6.12 -20.33 -11.79
C ARG A 79 -6.24 -21.80 -11.35
N LYS A 80 -6.89 -22.10 -10.21
CA LYS A 80 -7.11 -23.46 -9.74
C LYS A 80 -8.27 -24.16 -10.45
N ASP A 81 -9.33 -23.44 -10.83
CA ASP A 81 -10.44 -24.00 -11.60
C ASP A 81 -10.02 -24.41 -13.03
N ALA A 82 -9.11 -23.65 -13.64
CA ALA A 82 -8.50 -24.01 -14.91
C ALA A 82 -7.57 -25.24 -14.82
N ALA A 83 -6.97 -25.50 -13.65
CA ALA A 83 -6.15 -26.68 -13.40
C ALA A 83 -7.00 -27.94 -13.21
N LYS A 84 -8.19 -27.84 -12.59
CA LYS A 84 -9.16 -28.94 -12.48
C LYS A 84 -9.69 -29.40 -13.84
N THR A 85 -9.97 -28.46 -14.76
CA THR A 85 -10.57 -28.76 -16.08
C THR A 85 -9.60 -29.32 -17.13
N LYS A 86 -8.28 -29.08 -17.01
CA LYS A 86 -7.27 -29.64 -17.93
C LYS A 86 -6.82 -31.08 -17.61
N SER A 87 -7.33 -31.70 -16.55
CA SER A 87 -7.00 -33.10 -16.20
C SER A 87 -7.72 -34.15 -17.07
N GLY A 88 -8.67 -33.74 -17.93
CA GLY A 88 -9.55 -34.65 -18.68
C GLY A 88 -9.04 -35.19 -20.02
N LYS A 89 -7.84 -34.84 -20.52
CA LYS A 89 -7.38 -35.34 -21.83
C LYS A 89 -5.90 -35.72 -21.85
N GLY A 90 -5.66 -36.99 -21.51
CA GLY A 90 -4.47 -37.74 -21.90
C GLY A 90 -3.29 -37.63 -20.93
N LYS A 91 -3.26 -38.50 -19.91
CA LYS A 91 -2.01 -39.01 -19.32
C LYS A 91 -2.25 -40.42 -18.78
N SER A 92 -1.25 -41.27 -18.98
CA SER A 92 -1.17 -42.71 -18.70
C SER A 92 -1.54 -43.08 -17.25
N PRO A 93 -1.94 -44.34 -16.98
CA PRO A 93 -2.31 -44.80 -15.65
C PRO A 93 -1.05 -44.99 -14.81
N THR A 94 -0.49 -43.88 -14.32
CA THR A 94 0.32 -43.93 -13.10
C THR A 94 -0.68 -43.97 -11.95
N PRO A 95 -0.54 -44.85 -10.95
CA PRO A 95 -1.38 -44.80 -9.77
C PRO A 95 -1.10 -43.48 -9.06
N GLN A 96 -1.93 -42.48 -9.35
CA GLN A 96 -2.05 -41.29 -8.53
C GLN A 96 -2.58 -41.80 -7.20
N LEU A 97 -1.68 -41.97 -6.24
CA LEU A 97 -2.03 -41.98 -4.82
C LEU A 97 -2.90 -40.74 -4.62
N ARG A 98 -4.22 -40.95 -4.56
CA ARG A 98 -5.18 -39.91 -4.22
C ARG A 98 -4.68 -39.31 -2.92
N ARG A 99 -4.25 -38.07 -2.99
CA ARG A 99 -3.79 -37.31 -1.84
C ARG A 99 -5.02 -36.78 -1.09
N GLU A 100 -5.89 -37.71 -0.69
CA GLU A 100 -6.95 -37.48 0.29
C GLU A 100 -6.25 -37.38 1.65
N GLY A 101 -5.77 -36.18 1.97
CA GLY A 101 -5.12 -35.89 3.23
C GLY A 101 -5.67 -34.58 3.81
N ILE A 102 -5.69 -34.51 5.14
CA ILE A 102 -6.11 -33.38 5.98
C ILE A 102 -5.58 -32.02 5.48
N ALA A 103 -4.42 -32.01 4.83
CA ALA A 103 -3.81 -30.81 4.25
C ALA A 103 -4.53 -30.26 3.00
N ALA A 104 -5.15 -31.11 2.18
CA ALA A 104 -5.95 -30.68 1.03
C ALA A 104 -7.30 -30.08 1.48
N GLU A 105 -7.89 -30.61 2.55
CA GLU A 105 -9.08 -30.04 3.19
C GLU A 105 -8.77 -28.69 3.83
N GLY A 106 -7.62 -28.56 4.50
CA GLY A 106 -7.15 -27.29 5.07
C GLY A 106 -6.95 -26.19 4.01
N ALA A 107 -6.37 -26.54 2.85
CA ALA A 107 -6.21 -25.60 1.74
C ALA A 107 -7.56 -25.11 1.19
N GLN A 108 -8.55 -26.00 1.05
CA GLN A 108 -9.90 -25.64 0.57
C GLN A 108 -10.66 -24.75 1.56
N GLN A 109 -10.51 -25.00 2.87
CA GLN A 109 -11.12 -24.16 3.90
C GLN A 109 -10.50 -22.75 3.93
N LEU A 110 -9.18 -22.66 3.75
CA LEU A 110 -8.48 -21.38 3.62
C LEU A 110 -8.93 -20.60 2.38
N GLU A 111 -9.07 -21.26 1.23
CA GLU A 111 -9.61 -20.64 0.00
C GLU A 111 -11.01 -20.07 0.22
N THR A 112 -11.90 -20.83 0.86
CA THR A 112 -13.27 -20.39 1.17
C THR A 112 -13.25 -19.17 2.08
N THR A 113 -12.40 -19.20 3.12
CA THR A 113 -12.27 -18.09 4.07
C THR A 113 -11.71 -16.83 3.41
N ILE A 114 -10.73 -16.98 2.51
CA ILE A 114 -10.18 -15.88 1.71
C ILE A 114 -11.27 -15.24 0.84
N GLN A 115 -12.13 -16.04 0.21
CA GLN A 115 -13.24 -15.54 -0.60
C GLN A 115 -14.24 -14.75 0.27
N ASP A 116 -14.67 -15.32 1.40
CA ASP A 116 -15.64 -14.67 2.29
C ASP A 116 -15.11 -13.34 2.85
N LEU A 117 -13.84 -13.28 3.25
CA LEU A 117 -13.22 -12.05 3.75
C LEU A 117 -12.99 -11.02 2.63
N SER A 118 -12.71 -11.47 1.41
CA SER A 118 -12.60 -10.58 0.25
C SER A 118 -13.95 -9.94 -0.09
N ASP A 119 -15.04 -10.69 0.01
CA ASP A 119 -16.39 -10.17 -0.21
C ASP A 119 -16.80 -9.18 0.90
N GLN A 120 -16.47 -9.49 2.16
CA GLN A 120 -16.67 -8.55 3.28
C GLN A 120 -15.84 -7.27 3.13
N MET A 121 -14.60 -7.38 2.63
CA MET A 121 -13.74 -6.24 2.35
C MET A 121 -14.37 -5.33 1.29
N LEU A 122 -14.89 -5.91 0.20
CA LEU A 122 -15.58 -5.17 -0.86
C LEU A 122 -16.87 -4.52 -0.35
N ALA A 123 -17.67 -5.24 0.43
CA ALA A 123 -18.88 -4.69 1.06
C ALA A 123 -18.54 -3.49 1.95
N ALA A 124 -17.53 -3.62 2.82
CA ALA A 124 -17.05 -2.52 3.66
C ALA A 124 -16.55 -1.32 2.83
N ALA A 125 -15.93 -1.56 1.68
CA ALA A 125 -15.51 -0.51 0.75
C ALA A 125 -16.71 0.21 0.13
N THR A 126 -17.76 -0.51 -0.27
CA THR A 126 -19.00 0.08 -0.82
C THR A 126 -19.77 0.89 0.23
N GLU A 127 -19.73 0.46 1.49
CA GLU A 127 -20.32 1.18 2.63
C GLU A 127 -19.45 2.33 3.16
N LEU A 128 -18.33 2.65 2.49
CA LEU A 128 -17.38 3.70 2.88
C LEU A 128 -16.72 3.48 4.26
N LYS A 129 -16.70 2.23 4.75
CA LYS A 129 -16.05 1.80 5.99
C LYS A 129 -14.58 1.43 5.73
N PHE A 130 -13.77 2.42 5.36
CA PHE A 130 -12.41 2.20 4.87
C PHE A 130 -11.44 1.60 5.89
N GLU A 131 -11.62 1.88 7.17
CA GLU A 131 -10.78 1.31 8.24
C GLU A 131 -11.03 -0.20 8.39
N LEU A 132 -12.28 -0.61 8.29
CA LEU A 132 -12.67 -2.01 8.30
C LEU A 132 -12.18 -2.72 7.04
N ALA A 133 -12.37 -2.11 5.87
CA ALA A 133 -11.87 -2.65 4.60
C ALA A 133 -10.33 -2.80 4.60
N ALA A 134 -9.59 -1.85 5.19
CA ALA A 134 -8.14 -1.94 5.33
C ALA A 134 -7.72 -3.12 6.21
N ARG A 135 -8.41 -3.34 7.34
CA ARG A 135 -8.14 -4.47 8.23
C ARG A 135 -8.40 -5.81 7.52
N LEU A 136 -9.54 -5.93 6.84
CA LEU A 136 -9.90 -7.14 6.10
C LEU A 136 -8.92 -7.44 4.96
N ARG A 137 -8.43 -6.40 4.27
CA ARG A 137 -7.36 -6.55 3.26
C ARG A 137 -6.10 -7.19 3.85
N ASP A 138 -5.65 -6.70 4.99
CA ASP A 138 -4.43 -7.19 5.63
C ASP A 138 -4.58 -8.67 6.04
N GLU A 139 -5.75 -9.02 6.57
CA GLU A 139 -6.10 -10.41 6.93
C GLU A 139 -6.15 -11.33 5.69
N VAL A 140 -6.77 -10.89 4.60
CA VAL A 140 -6.78 -11.60 3.31
C VAL A 140 -5.35 -11.82 2.78
N GLN A 141 -4.49 -10.81 2.89
CA GLN A 141 -3.10 -10.91 2.45
C GLN A 141 -2.30 -11.94 3.25
N ASP A 142 -2.54 -12.03 4.56
CA ASP A 142 -1.86 -12.99 5.41
C ASP A 142 -2.33 -14.43 5.13
N LEU A 143 -3.65 -14.65 5.01
CA LEU A 143 -4.17 -15.97 4.63
C LEU A 143 -3.69 -16.41 3.23
N LYS A 144 -3.58 -15.49 2.27
CA LYS A 144 -2.98 -15.78 0.95
C LYS A 144 -1.52 -16.21 1.05
N LYS A 145 -0.73 -15.62 1.97
CA LYS A 145 0.67 -16.04 2.19
C LYS A 145 0.72 -17.46 2.75
N GLU A 146 -0.14 -17.77 3.71
CA GLU A 146 -0.25 -19.11 4.31
C GLU A 146 -0.64 -20.17 3.27
N LEU A 147 -1.65 -19.87 2.44
CA LEU A 147 -2.07 -20.76 1.35
C LEU A 147 -0.93 -21.02 0.35
N ARG A 148 -0.23 -19.96 -0.09
CA ARG A 148 0.94 -20.09 -0.98
C ARG A 148 2.08 -20.88 -0.33
N ALA A 149 2.28 -20.76 0.99
CA ALA A 149 3.27 -21.55 1.72
C ALA A 149 2.89 -23.03 1.75
N MET A 150 1.61 -23.35 1.98
CA MET A 150 1.08 -24.71 1.95
C MET A 150 1.22 -25.37 0.57
N GLU A 151 0.96 -24.61 -0.50
CA GLU A 151 1.16 -25.06 -1.89
C GLU A 151 2.63 -25.36 -2.21
N ARG A 152 3.55 -24.46 -1.82
CA ARG A 152 5.00 -24.64 -2.05
C ARG A 152 5.58 -25.80 -1.26
N ALA A 153 5.04 -26.10 -0.08
CA ALA A 153 5.41 -27.26 0.73
C ALA A 153 4.96 -28.60 0.10
N GLY A 154 4.24 -28.57 -1.04
CA GLY A 154 3.88 -29.77 -1.78
C GLY A 154 2.67 -30.51 -1.19
N HIS A 155 1.80 -29.81 -0.46
CA HIS A 155 0.58 -30.36 0.15
C HIS A 155 -0.68 -30.28 -0.73
N ALA A 156 -0.55 -29.77 -1.97
CA ALA A 156 -1.60 -29.77 -3.00
C ALA A 156 -1.49 -30.96 -3.97
#